data_AF-A0A432EJD5-F1
#
_entry.id   AF-A0A432EJD5-F1
#
_cell.length_a   1.000
_cell.length_b   1.000
_cell.length_c   1.000
_cell.angle_alpha   90.00
_cell.angle_beta   90.00
_cell.angle_gamma   90.00
#
_symmetry.space_group_name_H-M   'P 1'
#
loop_
_entity.id
_entity.type
_entity.pdbx_description
1 polymer ?
#
loop_
_entity_poly.entity_id
_entity_poly.type
_entity_poly.pdbx_seq_one_letter_code
_entity_poly.pdbx_strand_id
1 'polypeptide(L)'
;MNTGNAAAPAAQAGAQGGSAPAATTATPAAAATAPAAATGAPAAAATAPAAGAGGGDMQALAQSKGCLGCHGIDNKIVGPAYKDVAAKYAGDAGAAEMLAAKVKNGGSGTWGEVPMPPNSAVSDEDIKKLVNWVLSL
;
A
#
# COMPACT_ATOMS: atom_id res chain seq x y z
N MET A 1 -40.11 18.15 -25.49
CA MET A 1 -38.72 18.19 -26.01
C MET A 1 -37.84 18.46 -24.80
N ASN A 2 -37.06 17.57 -24.20
CA ASN A 2 -36.60 16.23 -24.51
C ASN A 2 -36.39 15.49 -23.18
N THR A 3 -36.87 14.26 -23.12
CA THR A 3 -36.76 13.27 -22.04
C THR A 3 -35.32 12.83 -21.78
N GLY A 4 -35.05 12.43 -20.53
CA GLY A 4 -33.70 12.19 -20.02
C GLY A 4 -32.96 10.96 -20.54
N ASN A 5 -31.80 10.71 -19.94
CA ASN A 5 -31.14 9.42 -19.98
C ASN A 5 -30.24 9.27 -18.75
N ALA A 6 -30.57 8.28 -17.92
CA ALA A 6 -29.66 7.70 -16.94
C ALA A 6 -28.73 6.72 -17.67
N ALA A 7 -27.43 6.75 -17.36
CA ALA A 7 -26.53 5.66 -17.70
C ALA A 7 -25.44 5.55 -16.63
N ALA A 8 -25.55 4.49 -15.83
CA ALA A 8 -24.50 3.95 -14.98
C ALA A 8 -23.57 3.03 -15.84
N PRO A 9 -22.47 2.50 -15.28
CA PRO A 9 -21.14 2.45 -15.91
C PRO A 9 -20.87 1.23 -16.80
N ALA A 10 -19.96 1.41 -17.77
CA ALA A 10 -19.33 0.34 -18.51
C ALA A 10 -18.07 -0.15 -17.79
N ALA A 11 -18.06 -1.44 -17.49
CA ALA A 11 -16.89 -2.24 -17.15
C ALA A 11 -16.10 -2.61 -18.42
N GLN A 12 -14.76 -2.64 -18.32
CA GLN A 12 -13.87 -3.51 -19.10
C GLN A 12 -12.76 -3.94 -18.12
N ALA A 13 -12.65 -5.20 -17.67
CA ALA A 13 -12.40 -6.46 -18.38
C ALA A 13 -11.02 -6.46 -19.07
N GLY A 14 -10.03 -7.05 -18.40
CA GLY A 14 -8.65 -7.23 -18.87
C GLY A 14 -7.88 -8.24 -18.03
N ALA A 15 -8.11 -9.52 -18.33
CA ALA A 15 -7.24 -10.70 -18.18
C ALA A 15 -6.22 -10.78 -17.01
N GLN A 16 -6.59 -11.55 -15.98
CA GLN A 16 -5.64 -12.24 -15.10
C GLN A 16 -5.20 -13.55 -15.78
N GLY A 17 -3.96 -13.60 -16.25
CA GLY A 17 -3.31 -14.81 -16.72
C GLY A 17 -2.63 -15.53 -15.56
N GLY A 18 -3.16 -16.68 -15.18
CA GLY A 18 -2.61 -17.54 -14.14
C GLY A 18 -1.32 -18.24 -14.56
N SER A 19 -0.51 -18.59 -13.56
CA SER A 19 0.44 -19.70 -13.61
C SER A 19 0.74 -20.18 -12.20
N ALA A 20 0.02 -21.21 -11.80
CA ALA A 20 0.41 -22.27 -10.88
C ALA A 20 -0.29 -23.54 -11.40
N PRO A 21 0.16 -24.79 -11.14
CA PRO A 21 0.98 -25.17 -9.98
C PRO A 21 2.06 -26.25 -10.27
N ALA A 22 2.94 -26.48 -9.28
CA ALA A 22 3.49 -27.81 -9.04
C ALA A 22 3.82 -27.97 -7.55
N ALA A 23 3.01 -28.79 -6.88
CA ALA A 23 3.27 -29.32 -5.55
C ALA A 23 4.24 -30.51 -5.66
N THR A 24 5.10 -30.71 -4.66
CA THR A 24 5.62 -32.04 -4.29
C THR A 24 5.89 -32.05 -2.78
N THR A 25 4.93 -32.67 -2.10
CA THR A 25 5.02 -33.60 -0.97
C THR A 25 6.35 -33.70 -0.18
N ALA A 26 6.26 -33.51 1.14
CA ALA A 26 6.94 -34.35 2.13
C ALA A 26 6.31 -34.20 3.53
N THR A 27 5.82 -35.32 4.10
CA THR A 27 5.37 -35.53 5.49
C THR A 27 5.47 -37.05 5.78
N PRO A 28 5.56 -37.59 7.02
CA PRO A 28 6.14 -37.15 8.32
C PRO A 28 7.14 -38.19 8.92
N ALA A 29 7.73 -37.90 10.10
CA ALA A 29 7.65 -38.78 11.30
C ALA A 29 8.46 -38.25 12.51
N ALA A 30 7.86 -38.35 13.70
CA ALA A 30 8.43 -38.16 15.04
C ALA A 30 9.42 -39.31 15.40
N ALA A 31 10.19 -39.39 16.49
CA ALA A 31 10.21 -38.77 17.82
C ALA A 31 11.59 -39.07 18.48
N ALA A 32 12.00 -38.29 19.49
CA ALA A 32 12.61 -38.77 20.77
C ALA A 32 13.20 -37.56 21.55
N THR A 33 12.50 -37.06 22.57
CA THR A 33 12.72 -37.24 24.03
C THR A 33 13.80 -36.33 24.67
N ALA A 34 13.33 -35.47 25.59
CA ALA A 34 14.01 -34.42 26.38
C ALA A 34 14.73 -35.00 27.64
N PRO A 35 15.13 -34.25 28.72
CA PRO A 35 15.11 -32.79 28.97
C PRO A 35 16.34 -32.23 29.76
N ALA A 36 16.41 -30.90 29.95
CA ALA A 36 16.71 -30.26 31.25
C ALA A 36 16.47 -28.73 31.18
N ALA A 37 15.99 -28.20 32.30
CA ALA A 37 15.28 -26.94 32.47
C ALA A 37 16.16 -25.68 32.55
N ALA A 38 15.58 -24.53 32.18
CA ALA A 38 15.79 -23.26 32.88
C ALA A 38 14.61 -22.31 32.66
N THR A 39 14.19 -21.69 33.75
CA THR A 39 13.01 -20.87 34.01
C THR A 39 13.05 -19.47 33.38
N GLY A 40 11.94 -19.01 32.81
CA GLY A 40 11.71 -17.60 32.46
C GLY A 40 10.28 -17.34 31.94
N ALA A 41 9.54 -16.47 32.61
CA ALA A 41 8.15 -16.07 32.32
C ALA A 41 8.06 -15.13 31.08
N PRO A 42 6.86 -14.89 30.52
CA PRO A 42 6.64 -14.82 29.07
C PRO A 42 6.99 -13.47 28.44
N ALA A 43 7.86 -13.47 27.42
CA ALA A 43 7.93 -12.39 26.46
C ALA A 43 6.74 -12.51 25.50
N ALA A 44 5.94 -11.46 25.47
CA ALA A 44 4.76 -11.33 24.63
C ALA A 44 5.02 -11.78 23.19
N ALA A 45 4.13 -12.63 22.70
CA ALA A 45 4.02 -12.96 21.29
C ALA A 45 3.83 -11.64 20.50
N ALA A 46 4.87 -11.23 19.78
CA ALA A 46 4.75 -10.26 18.71
C ALA A 46 4.02 -10.93 17.54
N THR A 47 2.70 -11.02 17.66
CA THR A 47 1.82 -11.36 16.55
C THR A 47 1.79 -10.17 15.61
N ALA A 48 2.74 -10.07 14.69
CA ALA A 48 2.62 -9.22 13.52
C ALA A 48 2.13 -10.07 12.34
N PRO A 49 0.81 -10.07 12.07
CA PRO A 49 0.37 -10.19 10.70
C PRO A 49 -0.55 -9.03 10.34
N ALA A 50 -0.03 -8.13 9.51
CA ALA A 50 -0.84 -7.44 8.52
C ALA A 50 0.00 -7.22 7.25
N ALA A 51 0.62 -8.29 6.76
CA ALA A 51 0.93 -8.38 5.35
C ALA A 51 -0.39 -8.63 4.61
N GLY A 52 -0.74 -7.74 3.68
CA GLY A 52 -1.80 -7.99 2.71
C GLY A 52 -3.09 -7.20 2.92
N ALA A 53 -3.02 -5.87 2.82
CA ALA A 53 -4.01 -5.23 1.97
C ALA A 53 -3.53 -5.51 0.53
N GLY A 54 -4.33 -6.24 -0.25
CA GLY A 54 -3.96 -6.53 -1.63
C GLY A 54 -3.74 -5.20 -2.36
N GLY A 55 -2.75 -5.12 -3.26
CA GLY A 55 -2.44 -3.88 -3.98
C GLY A 55 -3.66 -3.22 -4.65
N GLY A 56 -4.68 -4.01 -4.99
CA GLY A 56 -5.97 -3.52 -5.49
C GLY A 56 -6.80 -2.72 -4.47
N ASP A 57 -6.80 -3.10 -3.19
CA ASP A 57 -7.58 -2.43 -2.14
C ASP A 57 -7.04 -1.02 -1.87
N MET A 58 -5.72 -0.87 -1.88
CA MET A 58 -5.06 0.42 -1.63
C MET A 58 -5.11 1.33 -2.85
N GLN A 59 -5.06 0.78 -4.06
CA GLN A 59 -5.30 1.57 -5.27
C GLN A 59 -6.75 2.10 -5.31
N ALA A 60 -7.74 1.29 -4.91
CA ALA A 60 -9.13 1.74 -4.80
C ALA A 60 -9.29 2.84 -3.73
N LEU A 61 -8.62 2.69 -2.59
CA LEU A 61 -8.58 3.74 -1.56
C LEU A 61 -7.96 5.03 -2.13
N ALA A 62 -6.80 4.94 -2.79
CA ALA A 62 -6.12 6.08 -3.40
C ALA A 62 -7.02 6.79 -4.43
N GLN A 63 -7.77 6.02 -5.22
CA GLN A 63 -8.75 6.56 -6.15
C GLN A 63 -9.90 7.28 -5.42
N SER A 64 -10.47 6.67 -4.38
CA SER A 64 -11.57 7.25 -3.60
C SER A 64 -11.19 8.55 -2.89
N LYS A 65 -9.91 8.70 -2.52
CA LYS A 65 -9.37 9.93 -1.91
C LYS A 65 -8.84 10.92 -2.94
N GLY A 66 -8.96 10.63 -4.25
CA GLY A 66 -8.56 11.52 -5.34
C GLY A 66 -7.05 11.57 -5.61
N CYS A 67 -6.25 10.72 -4.98
CA CYS A 67 -4.79 10.74 -5.11
C CYS A 67 -4.33 10.46 -6.55
N LEU A 68 -5.06 9.58 -7.25
CA LEU A 68 -4.78 9.19 -8.64
C LEU A 68 -5.07 10.27 -9.68
N GLY A 69 -5.66 11.40 -9.29
CA GLY A 69 -5.84 12.56 -10.19
C GLY A 69 -4.53 13.29 -10.46
N CYS A 70 -3.57 13.22 -9.54
CA CYS A 70 -2.30 13.94 -9.62
C CYS A 70 -1.08 13.02 -9.64
N HIS A 71 -1.24 11.74 -9.26
CA HIS A 71 -0.18 10.74 -9.23
C HIS A 71 -0.58 9.49 -10.01
N GLY A 72 0.33 8.97 -10.83
CA GLY A 72 0.20 7.64 -11.42
C GLY A 72 0.98 6.61 -10.63
N ILE A 73 0.68 5.32 -10.85
CA ILE A 73 1.46 4.22 -10.25
C ILE A 73 2.86 4.19 -10.86
N ASP A 74 2.91 4.15 -12.20
CA ASP A 74 4.12 3.95 -13.00
C ASP A 74 4.48 5.17 -13.86
N ASN A 75 3.65 6.22 -13.82
CA ASN A 75 3.82 7.40 -14.66
C ASN A 75 3.62 8.69 -13.86
N LYS A 76 4.44 9.70 -14.19
CA LYS A 76 4.28 11.05 -13.68
C LYS A 76 3.03 11.69 -14.29
N ILE A 77 2.24 12.39 -13.47
CA ILE A 77 1.11 13.22 -13.92
C ILE A 77 1.43 14.67 -13.53
N VAL A 78 0.94 15.11 -12.36
CA VAL A 78 1.33 16.38 -11.75
C VAL A 78 2.49 16.12 -10.79
N GLY A 79 2.25 15.22 -9.84
CA GLY A 79 3.24 14.67 -8.94
C GLY A 79 4.02 13.50 -9.56
N PRO A 80 5.06 13.02 -8.85
CA PRO A 80 5.86 11.85 -9.26
C PRO A 80 5.02 10.57 -9.35
N ALA A 81 5.50 9.59 -10.10
CA ALA A 81 4.95 8.25 -10.06
C ALA A 81 5.16 7.64 -8.66
N TYR A 82 4.24 6.82 -8.18
CA TYR A 82 4.39 6.20 -6.86
C TYR A 82 5.62 5.29 -6.77
N LYS A 83 5.97 4.59 -7.85
CA LYS A 83 7.21 3.81 -7.89
C LYS A 83 8.47 4.66 -7.79
N ASP A 84 8.46 5.89 -8.33
CA ASP A 84 9.59 6.81 -8.16
C ASP A 84 9.72 7.26 -6.69
N VAL A 85 8.59 7.46 -6.00
CA VAL A 85 8.55 7.76 -4.57
C VAL A 85 9.12 6.58 -3.78
N ALA A 86 8.65 5.36 -4.05
CA ALA A 86 9.14 4.14 -3.41
C ALA A 86 10.66 3.99 -3.59
N ALA A 87 11.15 4.12 -4.82
CA ALA A 87 12.57 4.01 -5.14
C ALA A 87 13.42 5.10 -4.45
N LYS A 88 12.94 6.35 -4.41
CA LYS A 88 13.67 7.46 -3.77
C LYS A 88 13.85 7.25 -2.26
N TYR A 89 12.84 6.66 -1.60
CA TYR A 89 12.80 6.50 -0.13
C TYR A 89 13.05 5.06 0.33
N ALA A 90 13.50 4.18 -0.56
CA ALA A 90 13.81 2.81 -0.22
C ALA A 90 14.88 2.73 0.89
N GLY A 91 14.57 2.01 1.96
CA GLY A 91 15.47 1.83 3.11
C GLY A 91 15.49 2.98 4.12
N ASP A 92 14.71 4.06 3.91
CA ASP A 92 14.59 5.15 4.87
C ASP A 92 13.49 4.83 5.91
N ALA A 93 13.91 4.53 7.15
CA ALA A 93 13.00 4.20 8.25
C ALA A 93 12.09 5.36 8.67
N GLY A 94 12.45 6.62 8.38
CA GLY A 94 11.66 7.81 8.68
C GLY A 94 10.73 8.24 7.54
N ALA A 95 10.83 7.62 6.36
CA ALA A 95 10.11 8.06 5.17
C ALA A 95 8.59 8.00 5.35
N ALA A 96 8.06 6.96 5.97
CA ALA A 96 6.61 6.80 6.13
C ALA A 96 5.98 7.95 6.92
N GLU A 97 6.59 8.34 8.04
CA GLU A 97 6.09 9.42 8.90
C GLU A 97 6.25 10.78 8.23
N MET A 98 7.41 11.04 7.63
CA MET A 98 7.69 12.28 6.91
C MET A 98 6.74 12.46 5.72
N LEU A 99 6.54 11.42 4.92
CA LEU A 99 5.63 11.46 3.77
C LEU A 99 4.17 11.61 4.21
N ALA A 100 3.75 10.93 5.28
CA ALA A 100 2.40 11.12 5.82
C ALA A 100 2.15 12.57 6.23
N ALA A 101 3.12 13.20 6.91
CA ALA A 101 3.03 14.62 7.26
C ALA A 101 2.97 15.53 6.01
N LYS A 102 3.77 15.23 4.98
CA LYS A 102 3.77 15.99 3.72
C LYS A 102 2.47 15.81 2.94
N VAL A 103 1.86 14.62 2.95
CA VAL A 103 0.55 14.37 2.33
C VAL A 103 -0.55 15.14 3.06
N LYS A 104 -0.54 15.12 4.40
CA LYS A 104 -1.55 15.83 5.21
C LYS A 104 -1.47 17.35 5.01
N ASN A 105 -0.27 17.90 5.15
CA ASN A 105 -0.06 19.35 5.21
C ASN A 105 0.24 19.97 3.85
N GLY A 106 0.43 19.15 2.81
CA GLY A 106 0.94 19.59 1.53
C GLY A 106 2.45 19.84 1.57
N GLY A 107 3.02 20.15 0.41
CA GLY A 107 4.42 20.52 0.33
C GLY A 107 4.91 20.75 -1.09
N SER A 108 6.06 21.40 -1.22
CA SER A 108 6.70 21.72 -2.49
C SER A 108 8.20 21.38 -2.47
N GLY A 109 8.89 21.59 -3.60
CA GLY A 109 10.36 21.60 -3.71
C GLY A 109 11.04 20.25 -3.86
N THR A 110 10.45 19.17 -3.33
CA THR A 110 11.07 17.83 -3.39
C THR A 110 11.06 17.22 -4.80
N TRP A 111 10.03 17.52 -5.59
CA TRP A 111 9.74 16.88 -6.88
C TRP A 111 9.55 17.89 -8.02
N GLY A 112 9.81 19.17 -7.75
CA GLY A 112 9.61 20.28 -8.67
C GLY A 112 8.97 21.49 -8.00
N GLU A 113 8.63 22.48 -8.83
CA GLU A 113 8.08 23.77 -8.40
C GLU A 113 6.58 23.70 -8.08
N VAL A 114 5.87 22.69 -8.61
CA VAL A 114 4.44 22.51 -8.37
C VAL A 114 4.20 22.02 -6.94
N PRO A 115 3.46 22.77 -6.10
CA PRO A 115 3.13 22.34 -4.75
C PRO A 115 2.03 21.27 -4.76
N MET A 116 2.17 20.26 -3.91
CA MET A 116 1.07 19.36 -3.55
C MET A 116 0.18 20.04 -2.51
N PRO A 117 -1.12 20.24 -2.77
CA PRO A 117 -2.05 20.84 -1.80
C PRO A 117 -2.20 19.97 -0.53
N PRO A 118 -2.61 20.58 0.60
CA PRO A 118 -2.93 19.82 1.81
C PRO A 118 -4.11 18.86 1.60
N ASN A 119 -3.97 17.62 2.05
CA ASN A 119 -5.05 16.61 2.01
C ASN A 119 -5.77 16.50 3.36
N SER A 120 -6.17 17.63 3.93
CA SER A 120 -6.75 17.70 5.29
C SER A 120 -8.05 16.91 5.45
N ALA A 121 -8.78 16.69 4.35
CA ALA A 121 -10.02 15.92 4.32
C ALA A 121 -9.81 14.40 4.41
N VAL A 122 -8.58 13.91 4.22
CA VAL A 122 -8.24 12.50 4.38
C VAL A 122 -7.82 12.25 5.82
N SER A 123 -8.30 11.15 6.40
CA SER A 123 -7.96 10.76 7.77
C SER A 123 -6.47 10.40 7.85
N ASP A 124 -5.88 10.59 9.03
CA ASP A 124 -4.45 10.29 9.23
C ASP A 124 -4.18 8.78 9.10
N GLU A 125 -5.18 7.96 9.42
CA GLU A 125 -5.11 6.51 9.23
C GLU A 125 -5.05 6.14 7.74
N ASP A 126 -5.93 6.72 6.91
CA ASP A 126 -5.95 6.46 5.47
C ASP A 126 -4.65 6.97 4.81
N ILE A 127 -4.15 8.14 5.23
CA ILE A 127 -2.87 8.67 4.75
C ILE A 127 -1.73 7.70 5.07
N LYS A 128 -1.65 7.20 6.31
CA LYS A 128 -0.61 6.24 6.70
C LYS A 128 -0.69 4.94 5.89
N LYS A 129 -1.90 4.40 5.69
CA LYS A 129 -2.11 3.21 4.84
C LYS A 129 -1.63 3.45 3.41
N LEU A 130 -2.01 4.57 2.81
CA LEU A 130 -1.63 4.94 1.45
C LEU A 130 -0.13 5.16 1.30
N VAL A 131 0.51 5.84 2.25
CA VAL A 131 1.96 6.06 2.21
C VAL A 131 2.73 4.76 2.34
N ASN A 132 2.34 3.88 3.28
CA ASN A 132 2.98 2.57 3.43
C ASN A 132 2.81 1.71 2.18
N TRP A 133 1.63 1.76 1.55
CA TRP A 133 1.41 1.10 0.27
C TRP A 133 2.32 1.67 -0.83
N VAL A 134 2.39 2.99 -0.98
CA VAL A 134 3.27 3.66 -1.96
C VAL A 134 4.72 3.25 -1.77
N LEU A 135 5.22 3.21 -0.53
CA LEU A 135 6.60 2.80 -0.24
C LEU A 135 6.88 1.31 -0.50
N SER A 136 5.84 0.49 -0.70
CA SER A 136 5.96 -0.93 -1.02
C SER A 136 5.93 -1.26 -2.52
N LEU A 137 5.73 -0.24 -3.38
CA LEU A 137 5.58 -0.39 -4.84
C LEU A 137 6.90 -0.52 -5.61
#